data_AF-A0A941QPH1-F1
#
_entry.id   AF-A0A941QPH1-F1
#
_cell.length_a   1.000
_cell.length_b   1.000
_cell.length_c   1.000
_cell.angle_alpha   90.00
_cell.angle_beta   90.00
_cell.angle_gamma   90.00
#
_symmetry.space_group_name_H-M   'P 1'
#
loop_
_entity.id
_entity.type
_entity.pdbx_description
1 polymer ?
#
loop_
_entity_poly.entity_id
_entity_poly.type
_entity_poly.pdbx_seq_one_letter_code
_entity_poly.pdbx_strand_id
1 'polypeptide(L)' 'MTDPLLAPTKLLDFDAAPLAHLIETRGWRGLSEYDRIGAAYDFVRNEIAFGYNRADDIPA' A
#
# COMPACT_ATOMS: atom_id res chain seq x y z
N MET A 1 20.35 -6.40 -9.72
CA MET A 1 19.89 -7.06 -8.50
C MET A 1 18.94 -6.10 -7.81
N THR A 2 17.71 -6.50 -7.54
CA THR A 2 16.73 -5.66 -6.83
C THR A 2 17.20 -5.47 -5.39
N ASP A 3 17.06 -4.26 -4.85
CA ASP A 3 17.33 -4.00 -3.44
C ASP A 3 16.43 -4.93 -2.58
N PRO A 4 16.99 -5.75 -1.67
CA PRO A 4 16.22 -6.64 -0.82
C PRO A 4 15.11 -5.93 -0.02
N LEU A 5 15.30 -4.64 0.30
CA LEU A 5 14.33 -3.83 1.03
C LEU A 5 13.18 -3.31 0.14
N LEU A 6 13.31 -3.46 -1.18
CA LEU A 6 12.30 -3.09 -2.17
C LEU A 6 11.66 -4.33 -2.83
N ALA A 7 11.92 -5.53 -2.30
CA ALA A 7 11.29 -6.75 -2.78
C ALA A 7 9.96 -6.99 -2.05
N PRO A 8 8.93 -7.53 -2.73
CA PRO A 8 7.69 -7.92 -2.08
C PRO A 8 7.93 -9.06 -1.08
N THR A 9 7.15 -9.09 -0.02
CA THR A 9 7.22 -10.11 1.03
C THR A 9 5.85 -10.75 1.25
N LYS A 10 5.80 -11.84 2.04
CA LYS A 10 4.52 -12.45 2.44
C LYS A 10 3.62 -11.49 3.24
N LEU A 11 4.22 -10.54 3.98
CA LEU A 11 3.47 -9.57 4.77
C LEU A 11 3.01 -8.38 3.93
N LEU A 12 3.83 -7.96 2.95
CA LEU A 12 3.54 -6.85 2.05
C LEU A 12 3.91 -7.23 0.62
N ASP A 13 2.91 -7.75 -0.09
CA ASP A 13 2.98 -8.03 -1.52
C ASP A 13 2.31 -6.87 -2.28
N PHE A 14 3.12 -5.89 -2.69
CA PHE A 14 2.63 -4.74 -3.45
C PHE A 14 2.31 -5.07 -4.92
N ASP A 15 2.63 -6.28 -5.39
CA ASP A 15 2.24 -6.79 -6.71
C ASP A 15 0.85 -7.46 -6.67
N ALA A 16 0.25 -7.61 -5.49
CA ALA A 16 -1.07 -8.19 -5.33
C ALA A 16 -2.13 -7.42 -6.12
N ALA A 17 -3.00 -8.15 -6.82
CA ALA A 17 -4.02 -7.58 -7.69
C ALA A 17 -4.89 -6.47 -7.06
N PRO A 18 -5.31 -6.56 -5.77
CA PRO A 18 -6.07 -5.48 -5.13
C PRO A 18 -5.29 -4.16 -5.03
N LEU A 19 -3.99 -4.19 -4.73
CA LEU A 19 -3.16 -2.99 -4.64
C LEU A 19 -2.91 -2.41 -6.02
N ALA A 20 -2.61 -3.25 -7.01
CA ALA A 20 -2.48 -2.81 -8.40
C ALA A 20 -3.77 -2.13 -8.90
N HIS A 21 -4.94 -2.71 -8.59
CA HIS A 21 -6.23 -2.14 -8.98
C HIS A 21 -6.52 -0.81 -8.27
N LEU A 22 -6.19 -0.69 -6.98
CA LEU A 22 -6.29 0.57 -6.24
C LEU A 22 -5.45 1.67 -6.92
N ILE A 23 -4.17 1.38 -7.20
CA ILE A 23 -3.24 2.33 -7.82
C ILE A 23 -3.77 2.83 -9.18
N GLU A 24 -4.29 1.91 -10.00
CA GLU A 24 -4.87 2.25 -11.31
C GLU A 24 -6.14 3.08 -11.18
N THR A 25 -7.07 2.64 -10.33
CA THR A 25 -8.36 3.33 -10.14
C THR A 25 -8.17 4.75 -9.62
N ARG A 26 -7.14 4.97 -8.81
CA ARG A 26 -6.78 6.30 -8.27
C ARG A 26 -5.92 7.13 -9.22
N GLY A 27 -5.43 6.55 -10.32
CA GLY A 27 -4.60 7.25 -11.31
C GLY A 27 -3.21 7.66 -10.79
N TRP A 28 -2.73 7.06 -9.70
CA TRP A 28 -1.51 7.49 -9.02
C TRP A 28 -0.23 7.35 -9.85
N ARG A 29 -0.22 6.46 -10.85
CA ARG A 29 0.91 6.33 -11.79
C ARG A 29 1.09 7.57 -12.67
N GLY A 30 0.05 8.36 -12.88
CA GLY A 30 0.12 9.62 -13.64
C GLY A 30 0.64 10.82 -12.84
N LEU A 31 0.80 10.68 -11.52
CA LEU A 31 1.32 11.73 -10.65
C LEU A 31 2.85 11.78 -10.69
N SER A 32 3.39 12.95 -10.33
CA SER A 32 4.81 13.07 -9.98
C SER A 32 5.15 12.13 -8.82
N GLU A 33 6.42 11.77 -8.67
CA GLU A 33 6.85 10.88 -7.59
C GLU A 33 6.49 11.44 -6.20
N TYR A 34 6.71 12.74 -6.01
CA TYR A 34 6.39 13.43 -4.75
C TYR A 34 4.88 13.41 -4.46
N ASP A 35 4.06 13.75 -5.46
CA ASP A 35 2.60 13.79 -5.28
C ASP A 35 2.01 12.39 -5.08
N ARG A 36 2.62 11.36 -5.68
CA ARG A 36 2.22 9.96 -5.50
C ARG A 36 2.38 9.52 -4.05
N ILE A 37 3.49 9.91 -3.41
CA ILE A 37 3.75 9.60 -1.99
C ILE A 37 2.68 10.25 -1.11
N GLY A 38 2.37 11.53 -1.36
CA GLY A 38 1.33 12.26 -0.63
C GLY A 38 -0.06 11.63 -0.80
N ALA A 39 -0.45 11.30 -2.03
CA ALA A 39 -1.75 10.73 -2.33
C ALA A 39 -1.97 9.35 -1.67
N ALA A 40 -0.94 8.49 -1.67
CA ALA A 40 -1.00 7.21 -0.98
C ALA A 40 -1.12 7.38 0.54
N TYR A 41 -0.39 8.34 1.11
CA TYR A 41 -0.45 8.66 2.53
C TYR A 41 -1.82 9.20 2.94
N ASP A 42 -2.38 10.13 2.17
CA ASP A 42 -3.69 10.72 2.44
C ASP A 42 -4.82 9.68 2.35
N PHE A 43 -4.73 8.73 1.42
CA PHE A 43 -5.68 7.60 1.36
C PHE A 43 -5.67 6.80 2.67
N VAL A 44 -4.49 6.39 3.14
CA VAL A 44 -4.38 5.62 4.38
C VAL A 44 -4.87 6.43 5.58
N ARG A 45 -4.44 7.69 5.68
CA ARG A 45 -4.77 8.56 6.82
C ARG A 45 -6.27 8.86 6.91
N ASN A 46 -6.91 9.15 5.78
CA ASN A 46 -8.25 9.73 5.78
C ASN A 46 -9.36 8.73 5.44
N GLU A 47 -9.06 7.67 4.68
CA GLU A 47 -10.08 6.75 4.16
C GLU A 47 -10.05 5.36 4.78
N ILE A 48 -8.90 4.92 5.31
CA ILE A 48 -8.82 3.66 6.04
C ILE A 48 -9.27 3.92 7.48
N ALA A 49 -10.46 3.43 7.82
CA ALA A 49 -10.99 3.53 9.18
C ALA A 49 -10.06 2.85 10.18
N PHE A 50 -9.63 3.60 11.19
CA PHE A 50 -8.85 3.07 12.29
C PHE A 50 -9.76 2.22 13.18
N GLY A 51 -9.46 0.92 13.35
CA GLY A 51 -10.30 0.06 14.20
C GLY A 51 -9.93 -1.42 14.15
N TYR A 52 -9.39 -1.88 15.29
CA TYR A 52 -9.21 -3.24 15.78
C TYR A 52 -8.93 -4.33 14.74
N ASN A 53 -7.69 -4.83 14.75
CA ASN A 53 -7.34 -6.12 14.17
C ASN A 53 -8.41 -7.13 14.60
N ARG A 54 -9.22 -7.57 13.64
CA ARG A 54 -10.35 -8.48 13.89
C ARG A 54 -9.87 -9.77 14.57
N ALA A 55 -8.61 -10.12 14.35
CA ALA A 55 -7.83 -11.04 15.15
C ALA A 55 -6.35 -10.69 14.91
N ASP A 56 -5.61 -10.29 15.95
CA ASP A 56 -4.14 -10.23 15.91
C ASP A 56 -3.59 -11.66 15.98
N ASP A 57 -3.90 -12.46 14.96
CA ASP A 57 -3.44 -13.85 14.85
C ASP A 57 -2.03 -13.93 14.23
N ILE A 58 -1.36 -12.79 14.06
CA ILE A 58 0.04 -12.74 13.65
C ILE A 58 0.88 -13.18 14.87
N PRO A 59 1.48 -14.38 14.87
CA PRO A 59 2.27 -14.83 16.00
C PRO A 59 3.49 -13.92 16.17
N ALA A 60 3.82 -13.60 17.42
CA ALA A 60 5.02 -12.85 17.81
C ALA A 60 6.31 -13.62 17.51
#